data_AF-A0A954JV12-F1
#
_entry.id   AF-A0A954JV12-F1
#
_cell.length_a   1.000
_cell.length_b   1.000
_cell.length_c   1.000
_cell.angle_alpha   90.00
_cell.angle_beta   90.00
_cell.angle_gamma   90.00
#
_symmetry.space_group_name_H-M   'P 1'
#
loop_
_entity.id
_entity.type
_entity.pdbx_description
1 polymer ?
#
loop_
_entity_poly.entity_id
_entity_poly.type
_entity_poly.pdbx_seq_one_letter_code
_entity_poly.pdbx_strand_id
1 'polypeptide(L)'
;MKVTVSLLTLMLLLTGDPLLQAGVTKDAASKYLKDVQKGNPDFKSVGKITFGPGGLLVVADPAKATITVIDTHDVGPLKKLEQKVPKVDVAVASSLGVEPSQIDIADMAVNSQSGNVYLSVNRKTDGQAAIL
;
A
#
# COMPACT_ATOMS: atom_id res chain seq x y z
N MET A 1 44.58 -2.55 49.86
CA MET A 1 43.31 -3.15 49.38
C MET A 1 43.13 -2.69 47.94
N LYS A 2 43.43 -3.57 46.97
CA LYS A 2 43.44 -3.24 45.54
C LYS A 2 42.05 -3.56 44.97
N VAL A 3 41.32 -2.56 44.49
CA VAL A 3 40.06 -2.77 43.76
C VAL A 3 40.41 -2.81 42.28
N THR A 4 40.37 -4.02 41.73
CA THR A 4 40.63 -4.32 40.33
C THR A 4 39.44 -3.82 39.50
N VAL A 5 39.67 -2.80 38.66
CA VAL A 5 38.69 -2.35 37.66
C VAL A 5 38.64 -3.42 36.57
N SER A 6 37.54 -4.16 36.48
CA SER A 6 37.30 -5.11 35.40
C SER A 6 36.81 -4.36 34.16
N LEU A 7 37.67 -4.28 33.16
CA LEU A 7 37.48 -3.54 31.90
C LEU A 7 36.57 -4.28 30.90
N LEU A 8 35.54 -5.00 31.36
CA LEU A 8 34.78 -5.93 30.51
C LEU A 8 33.25 -5.80 30.52
N THR A 9 32.68 -4.75 31.09
CA THR A 9 31.21 -4.64 31.16
C THR A 9 30.72 -3.21 31.07
N LEU A 10 30.80 -2.59 29.88
CA LEU A 10 29.79 -1.63 29.42
C LEU A 10 29.90 -1.30 27.91
N MET A 11 29.82 -2.30 27.04
CA MET A 11 29.32 -2.06 25.67
C MET A 11 27.79 -1.90 25.76
N LEU A 12 27.33 -0.73 26.22
CA LEU A 12 25.92 -0.39 26.24
C LEU A 12 25.57 0.35 24.94
N LEU A 13 25.06 -0.43 23.99
CA LEU A 13 23.96 -0.07 23.08
C LEU A 13 24.13 1.23 22.27
N LEU A 14 24.94 1.16 21.21
CA LEU A 14 24.72 1.91 19.97
C LEU A 14 23.77 1.13 19.04
N THR A 15 22.69 0.55 19.58
CA THR A 15 21.56 0.13 18.75
C THR A 15 20.80 1.40 18.44
N GLY A 16 21.01 1.95 17.23
CA GLY A 16 20.29 3.13 16.78
C GLY A 16 18.82 2.92 17.05
N ASP A 17 18.22 3.81 17.83
CA ASP A 17 16.78 3.94 17.83
C ASP A 17 16.41 4.31 16.39
N PRO A 18 15.74 3.43 15.61
CA PRO A 18 14.91 4.00 14.58
C PRO A 18 13.92 4.82 15.39
N LEU A 19 13.99 6.15 15.27
CA LEU A 19 12.87 7.02 15.61
C LEU A 19 11.64 6.29 15.09
N LEU A 20 10.88 5.71 16.02
CA LEU A 20 9.56 5.14 15.77
C LEU A 20 8.84 6.27 15.10
N GLN A 21 8.71 6.17 13.77
CA GLN A 21 7.93 7.10 13.01
C GLN A 21 6.54 6.93 13.59
N ALA A 22 6.13 7.88 14.43
CA ALA A 22 4.85 7.91 15.12
C ALA A 22 3.74 8.16 14.09
N GLY A 23 3.66 7.31 13.09
CA GLY A 23 2.51 7.18 12.22
C GLY A 23 1.41 6.52 13.03
N VAL A 24 0.18 6.99 12.82
CA VAL A 24 -1.01 6.30 13.31
C VAL A 24 -0.94 4.86 12.81
N THR A 25 -0.97 3.89 13.73
CA THR A 25 -0.94 2.46 13.36
C THR A 25 -2.23 2.09 12.65
N LYS A 26 -2.19 0.99 11.87
CA LYS A 26 -3.37 0.46 11.20
C LYS A 26 -4.53 0.21 12.16
N ASP A 27 -4.25 -0.37 13.33
CA ASP A 27 -5.25 -0.67 14.34
C ASP A 27 -5.85 0.60 14.95
N ALA A 28 -5.00 1.62 15.17
CA ALA A 28 -5.46 2.92 15.64
C ALA A 28 -6.33 3.62 14.58
N ALA A 29 -5.98 3.57 13.30
CA ALA A 29 -6.79 4.12 12.22
C ALA A 29 -8.11 3.36 12.04
N SER A 30 -8.06 2.02 12.05
CA SER A 30 -9.22 1.15 11.86
C SER A 30 -10.28 1.34 12.93
N LYS A 31 -9.91 1.76 14.15
CA LYS A 31 -10.87 2.12 15.22
C LYS A 31 -11.87 3.20 14.80
N TYR A 32 -11.48 4.08 13.87
CA TYR A 32 -12.31 5.19 13.39
C TYR A 32 -13.01 4.87 12.06
N LEU A 33 -12.81 3.66 11.51
CA LEU A 33 -13.36 3.22 10.24
C LEU A 33 -14.35 2.08 10.48
N LYS A 34 -15.48 2.13 9.78
CA LYS A 34 -16.44 1.01 9.75
C LYS A 34 -16.20 0.18 8.50
N ASP A 35 -16.42 -1.13 8.60
CA ASP A 35 -16.44 -2.05 7.47
C ASP A 35 -15.18 -2.01 6.59
N VAL A 36 -14.00 -1.99 7.22
CA VAL A 36 -12.73 -2.14 6.51
C VAL A 36 -12.72 -3.48 5.78
N GLN A 37 -12.60 -3.42 4.46
CA GLN A 37 -12.69 -4.58 3.58
C GLN A 37 -11.37 -5.35 3.51
N LYS A 38 -11.46 -6.63 3.18
CA LYS A 38 -10.33 -7.50 2.84
C LYS A 38 -10.62 -8.20 1.52
N GLY A 39 -9.59 -8.53 0.75
CA GLY A 39 -9.75 -9.23 -0.52
C GLY A 39 -10.31 -8.34 -1.63
N ASN A 40 -11.32 -8.82 -2.35
CA ASN A 40 -11.89 -8.15 -3.52
C ASN A 40 -13.26 -7.52 -3.19
N PRO A 41 -13.34 -6.21 -2.94
CA PRO A 41 -14.61 -5.53 -2.76
C PRO A 41 -15.41 -5.49 -4.07
N ASP A 42 -16.74 -5.55 -3.97
CA ASP A 42 -17.64 -5.43 -5.11
C ASP A 42 -17.71 -3.97 -5.61
N PHE A 43 -16.72 -3.59 -6.42
CA PHE A 43 -16.61 -2.30 -7.09
C PHE A 43 -17.42 -2.27 -8.38
N LYS A 44 -18.15 -1.18 -8.61
CA LYS A 44 -18.74 -0.86 -9.92
C LYS A 44 -17.77 -0.09 -10.80
N SER A 45 -16.87 0.66 -10.19
CA SER A 45 -15.76 1.38 -10.83
C SER A 45 -14.68 1.66 -9.79
N VAL A 46 -13.49 2.02 -10.24
CA VAL A 46 -12.44 2.54 -9.36
C VAL A 46 -11.93 3.88 -9.87
N GLY A 47 -11.78 4.83 -8.96
CA GLY A 47 -11.27 6.17 -9.22
C GLY A 47 -9.96 6.43 -8.49
N LYS A 48 -9.91 7.54 -7.77
CA LYS A 48 -8.75 7.93 -6.97
C LYS A 48 -8.47 6.96 -5.83
N ILE A 49 -7.19 6.72 -5.58
CA ILE A 49 -6.71 5.85 -4.51
C ILE A 49 -5.61 6.53 -3.71
N THR A 50 -5.52 6.21 -2.43
CA THR A 50 -4.42 6.68 -1.57
C THR A 50 -4.19 5.74 -0.41
N PHE A 51 -2.96 5.69 0.09
CA PHE A 51 -2.65 4.95 1.31
C PHE A 51 -2.81 5.87 2.53
N GLY A 52 -3.70 5.47 3.43
CA GLY A 52 -3.83 6.03 4.76
C GLY A 52 -2.82 5.43 5.75
N PRO A 53 -2.89 5.85 7.02
CA PRO A 53 -2.00 5.34 8.05
C PRO A 53 -2.12 3.81 8.21
N GLY A 54 -0.99 3.17 8.49
CA GLY A 54 -0.94 1.72 8.68
C GLY A 54 -1.15 0.89 7.40
N GLY A 55 -1.01 1.50 6.21
CA GLY A 55 -1.11 0.77 4.94
C GLY A 55 -2.54 0.46 4.49
N LEU A 56 -3.54 1.12 5.09
CA LEU A 56 -4.94 1.00 4.63
C LEU A 56 -5.11 1.74 3.29
N LEU A 57 -5.55 1.02 2.26
CA LEU A 57 -5.82 1.59 0.95
C LEU A 57 -7.23 2.19 0.93
N VAL A 58 -7.34 3.48 0.66
CA VAL A 58 -8.61 4.18 0.48
C VAL A 58 -8.90 4.26 -1.01
N VAL A 59 -10.07 3.79 -1.42
CA VAL A 59 -10.49 3.69 -2.83
C VAL A 59 -11.82 4.40 -3.01
N ALA A 60 -11.89 5.31 -3.98
CA ALA A 60 -13.15 5.87 -4.44
C ALA A 60 -13.78 4.98 -5.53
N ASP A 61 -15.09 4.72 -5.45
CA ASP A 61 -15.91 4.15 -6.51
C ASP A 61 -16.93 5.21 -6.97
N PRO A 62 -16.63 5.99 -8.02
CA PRO A 62 -17.51 7.03 -8.51
C PRO A 62 -18.88 6.52 -8.98
N ALA A 63 -18.93 5.35 -9.64
CA ALA A 63 -20.18 4.79 -10.16
C ALA A 63 -21.13 4.28 -9.06
N LYS A 64 -20.58 3.84 -7.92
CA LYS A 64 -21.34 3.44 -6.73
C LYS A 64 -21.58 4.60 -5.74
N ALA A 65 -20.89 5.73 -5.95
CA ALA A 65 -20.85 6.88 -5.03
C ALA A 65 -20.39 6.50 -3.61
N THR A 66 -19.37 5.63 -3.51
CA THR A 66 -18.85 5.13 -2.23
C THR A 66 -17.34 5.31 -2.10
N ILE A 67 -16.87 5.37 -0.85
CA ILE A 67 -15.47 5.24 -0.50
C ILE A 67 -15.31 3.93 0.26
N THR A 68 -14.37 3.09 -0.17
CA THR A 68 -14.06 1.81 0.45
C THR A 68 -12.64 1.86 1.00
N VAL A 69 -12.46 1.40 2.24
CA VAL A 69 -11.14 1.20 2.82
C VAL A 69 -10.81 -0.28 2.79
N ILE A 70 -9.65 -0.62 2.23
CA ILE A 70 -9.15 -1.98 2.09
C ILE A 70 -7.92 -2.16 2.96
N ASP A 71 -7.94 -3.20 3.75
CA ASP A 71 -6.77 -3.74 4.41
C ASP A 71 -6.06 -4.72 3.47
N THR A 72 -5.05 -4.23 2.76
CA THR A 72 -4.26 -4.99 1.79
C THR A 72 -3.37 -6.05 2.44
N HIS A 73 -3.13 -5.96 3.76
CA HIS A 73 -2.10 -6.72 4.48
C HIS A 73 -0.71 -6.59 3.84
N ASP A 74 -0.49 -5.54 3.04
CA ASP A 74 0.79 -5.25 2.42
C ASP A 74 1.70 -4.57 3.45
N VAL A 75 2.24 -5.43 4.31
CA VAL A 75 3.18 -5.09 5.36
C VAL A 75 4.50 -5.77 5.03
N GLY A 76 5.54 -4.98 4.84
CA GLY A 76 6.84 -5.52 4.43
C GLY A 76 7.92 -4.45 4.51
N PRO A 77 9.20 -4.82 4.44
CA PRO A 77 10.26 -3.84 4.36
C PRO A 77 10.09 -3.02 3.07
N LEU A 78 10.29 -1.70 3.18
CA LEU A 78 10.27 -0.80 2.04
C LEU A 78 11.27 -1.28 0.97
N LYS A 79 10.75 -1.66 -0.19
CA LYS A 79 11.55 -2.01 -1.36
C LYS A 79 11.59 -0.85 -2.33
N LYS A 80 12.78 -0.58 -2.85
CA LYS A 80 12.94 0.38 -3.95
C LYS A 80 12.52 -0.29 -5.25
N LEU A 81 11.96 0.50 -6.16
CA LEU A 81 11.73 0.06 -7.52
C LEU A 81 13.09 -0.27 -8.18
N GLU A 82 13.29 -1.52 -8.58
CA GLU A 82 14.58 -2.01 -9.09
C GLU A 82 14.96 -1.37 -10.43
N GLN A 83 13.96 -1.12 -11.27
CA GLN A 83 14.13 -0.49 -12.58
C GLN A 83 12.87 0.28 -12.98
N LYS A 84 13.03 1.23 -13.91
CA LYS A 84 11.87 1.91 -14.50
C LYS A 84 10.94 0.89 -15.15
N VAL A 85 9.63 1.07 -14.99
CA VAL A 85 8.60 0.26 -15.65
C VAL A 85 8.14 1.00 -16.91
N PRO A 86 8.64 0.67 -18.11
CA PRO A 86 8.12 1.25 -19.34
C PRO A 86 6.76 0.63 -19.68
N LYS A 87 5.93 1.37 -20.42
CA LYS A 87 4.66 0.86 -21.00
C LYS A 87 3.74 0.20 -19.95
N VAL A 88 3.47 0.93 -18.86
CA VAL A 88 2.61 0.46 -17.75
C VAL A 88 1.23 0.03 -18.24
N ASP A 89 0.67 0.75 -19.21
CA ASP A 89 -0.59 0.42 -19.89
C ASP A 89 -0.56 -0.97 -20.52
N VAL A 90 0.52 -1.32 -21.21
CA VAL A 90 0.69 -2.65 -21.82
C VAL A 90 0.82 -3.73 -20.77
N ALA A 91 1.60 -3.50 -19.72
CA ALA A 91 1.79 -4.47 -18.64
C ALA A 91 0.46 -4.76 -17.89
N VAL A 92 -0.27 -3.70 -17.55
CA VAL A 92 -1.59 -3.78 -16.89
C VAL A 92 -2.58 -4.51 -17.78
N ALA A 93 -2.72 -4.10 -19.04
CA ALA A 93 -3.66 -4.72 -19.98
C ALA A 93 -3.35 -6.21 -20.15
N SER A 94 -2.07 -6.56 -20.26
CA SER A 94 -1.60 -7.95 -20.35
C SER A 94 -1.98 -8.77 -19.11
N SER A 95 -1.81 -8.21 -17.89
CA SER A 95 -2.23 -8.90 -16.64
C SER A 95 -3.74 -9.11 -16.55
N LEU A 96 -4.52 -8.27 -17.24
CA LEU A 96 -5.97 -8.32 -17.27
C LEU A 96 -6.53 -9.10 -18.48
N GLY A 97 -5.66 -9.61 -19.37
CA GLY A 97 -6.05 -10.36 -20.56
C GLY A 97 -6.77 -9.53 -21.63
N VAL A 98 -6.45 -8.25 -21.74
CA VAL A 98 -7.09 -7.30 -22.68
C VAL A 98 -6.06 -6.43 -23.40
N GLU A 99 -6.50 -5.66 -24.38
CA GLU A 99 -5.67 -4.68 -25.10
C GLU A 99 -5.50 -3.37 -24.32
N PRO A 100 -4.39 -2.63 -24.50
CA PRO A 100 -4.16 -1.35 -23.81
C PRO A 100 -5.27 -0.30 -24.04
N SER A 101 -5.89 -0.31 -25.22
CA SER A 101 -7.00 0.60 -25.53
C SER A 101 -8.27 0.31 -24.71
N GLN A 102 -8.39 -0.91 -24.18
CA GLN A 102 -9.54 -1.44 -23.46
C GLN A 102 -9.47 -1.21 -21.94
N ILE A 103 -8.41 -0.56 -21.45
CA ILE A 103 -8.29 -0.18 -20.04
C ILE A 103 -8.26 1.34 -19.87
N ASP A 104 -8.60 1.77 -18.66
CA ASP A 104 -8.42 3.13 -18.16
C ASP A 104 -7.73 3.04 -16.79
N ILE A 105 -6.50 3.55 -16.68
CA ILE A 105 -5.77 3.63 -15.42
C ILE A 105 -6.15 4.97 -14.77
N ALA A 106 -7.03 4.93 -13.77
CA ALA A 106 -7.61 6.13 -13.17
C ALA A 106 -6.66 6.83 -12.19
N ASP A 107 -5.81 6.05 -11.52
CA ASP A 107 -4.88 6.55 -10.51
C ASP A 107 -3.80 5.54 -10.12
N MET A 108 -2.77 6.03 -9.41
CA MET A 108 -1.69 5.23 -8.86
C MET A 108 -1.34 5.72 -7.45
N ALA A 109 -1.13 4.79 -6.52
CA ALA A 109 -0.61 5.09 -5.19
C ALA A 109 0.51 4.13 -4.80
N VAL A 110 1.40 4.58 -3.92
CA VAL A 110 2.49 3.75 -3.39
C VAL A 110 2.25 3.53 -1.91
N ASN A 111 2.30 2.27 -1.47
CA ASN A 111 2.31 1.96 -0.06
C ASN A 111 3.68 2.34 0.51
N SER A 112 3.73 3.38 1.33
CA SER A 112 4.98 3.85 1.95
C SER A 112 5.61 2.85 2.92
N GLN A 113 4.88 1.83 3.37
CA GLN A 113 5.42 0.78 4.24
C GLN A 113 6.25 -0.23 3.44
N SER A 114 5.70 -0.76 2.35
CA SER A 114 6.30 -1.84 1.55
C SER A 114 7.04 -1.35 0.31
N GLY A 115 6.68 -0.17 -0.22
CA GLY A 115 7.16 0.35 -1.50
C GLY A 115 6.39 -0.20 -2.72
N ASN A 116 5.38 -1.04 -2.51
CA ASN A 116 4.57 -1.57 -3.60
C ASN A 116 3.70 -0.47 -4.22
N VAL A 117 3.60 -0.51 -5.54
CA VAL A 117 2.78 0.39 -6.35
C VAL A 117 1.45 -0.28 -6.59
N TYR A 118 0.37 0.46 -6.38
CA TYR A 118 -0.99 0.04 -6.65
C TYR A 118 -1.61 0.91 -7.75
N LEU A 119 -2.40 0.29 -8.62
CA LEU A 119 -3.08 0.96 -9.72
C LEU A 119 -4.59 0.72 -9.63
N SER A 120 -5.38 1.78 -9.80
CA SER A 120 -6.82 1.64 -10.03
C SER A 120 -7.10 1.60 -11.53
N VAL A 121 -7.75 0.52 -11.97
CA VAL A 121 -7.93 0.24 -13.39
C VAL A 121 -9.37 -0.14 -13.67
N ASN A 122 -9.98 0.52 -14.65
CA ASN A 122 -11.29 0.16 -15.19
C ASN A 122 -11.11 -0.50 -16.56
N ARG A 123 -11.75 -1.64 -16.77
CA ARG A 123 -11.84 -2.30 -18.07
C ARG A 123 -13.07 -1.79 -18.80
N LYS A 124 -12.87 -1.26 -20.00
CA LYS A 124 -13.91 -0.62 -20.81
C LYS A 124 -14.84 -1.63 -21.50
N THR A 125 -14.39 -2.86 -21.67
CA THR A 125 -15.12 -3.89 -22.45
C THR A 125 -16.30 -4.47 -21.70
N ASP A 126 -16.17 -4.66 -20.40
CA ASP A 126 -17.16 -5.33 -19.54
C ASP A 126 -17.51 -4.50 -18.29
N GLY A 127 -16.88 -3.33 -18.12
CA GLY A 127 -17.07 -2.46 -16.96
C GLY A 127 -16.43 -2.98 -15.68
N GLN A 128 -15.59 -4.02 -15.72
CA GLN A 128 -14.92 -4.53 -14.53
C GLN A 128 -13.88 -3.55 -14.00
N ALA A 129 -13.80 -3.44 -12.68
CA ALA A 129 -12.85 -2.62 -11.98
C ALA A 129 -11.85 -3.48 -11.21
N ALA A 130 -10.59 -3.06 -11.18
CA ALA A 130 -9.52 -3.76 -10.50
C ALA A 130 -8.61 -2.80 -9.75
N ILE A 131 -8.16 -3.23 -8.57
CA ILE A 131 -6.98 -2.70 -7.92
C ILE A 131 -5.86 -3.70 -8.16
N LEU A 132 -4.80 -3.27 -8.85
CA LEU A 132 -3.62 -4.07 -9.17
C LEU A 132 -2.44 -3.67 -8.30
#